data_AF-A0A9Q1CPE8-F1
#
_entry.id   AF-A0A9Q1CPE8-F1
#
_cell.length_a   1.000
_cell.length_b   1.000
_cell.length_c   1.000
_cell.angle_alpha   90.00
_cell.angle_beta   90.00
_cell.angle_gamma   90.00
#
_symmetry.space_group_name_H-M   'P 1'
#
loop_
_entity.id
_entity.type
_entity.pdbx_description
1 polymer ?
#
loop_
_entity_poly.entity_id
_entity_poly.type
_entity_poly.pdbx_seq_one_letter_code
_entity_poly.pdbx_strand_id
1 'polypeptide(L)'
;MGQSALKSHMKGKLHQSVCGDYSRQTAAGSVITNFFTSRSTSSSVDPETGSSCTTENSQASGSVTAGRSVDTYVVGDDILKAEVLWAIKVVMNHYSFNSCQNVSKLFTNPQEKKNQVFPKNVDIGFAAKESLKTATNKKVISDLQNLAFKADCMSLLAATTAKLLERSPLKYSLLRYLESLCPQTIVNTSVDPAVKFEKLLHILMNGRWRSAEECDNLLSQYKTFAAEMKQENAAEFRQFTIDSKERLDTFFGKYLKNTKFAKLWDVFKLLLTLSHGQASVERGYSVNKDMLVENMQEKTLVALRTVYDSIATTGQDFTEVPFTPRMKRNIKAARMRYNQYLDDQRKAKGENEKAKKRKAVQDELHDRQKKKKLIESAIDIMKKEADDLAQKAERRHDFSLLTKSNAFRRKVTEKAQESKRLQIEMDELKEKLKNIE
;
A
#
# COMPACT_ATOMS: atom_id res chain seq x y z
N MET A 1 -13.68 2.05 -1.67
CA MET A 1 -13.86 3.52 -1.63
C MET A 1 -15.34 3.80 -1.39
N GLY A 2 -15.69 4.62 -0.39
CA GLY A 2 -17.10 4.90 -0.07
C GLY A 2 -17.78 5.79 -1.11
N GLN A 3 -19.11 5.66 -1.27
CA GLN A 3 -19.93 6.41 -2.22
C GLN A 3 -19.73 7.94 -2.13
N SER A 4 -19.48 8.46 -0.92
CA SER A 4 -19.21 9.88 -0.67
C SER A 4 -17.87 10.34 -1.24
N ALA A 5 -16.85 9.47 -1.25
CA ALA A 5 -15.55 9.79 -1.83
C ALA A 5 -15.62 9.85 -3.36
N LEU A 6 -16.44 8.99 -3.98
CA LEU A 6 -16.73 9.04 -5.41
C LEU A 6 -17.43 10.35 -5.81
N LYS A 7 -18.47 10.75 -5.07
CA LYS A 7 -19.19 12.02 -5.32
C LYS A 7 -18.29 13.25 -5.16
N SER A 8 -17.32 13.20 -4.25
CA SER A 8 -16.34 14.29 -4.09
C SER A 8 -15.32 14.34 -5.22
N HIS A 9 -14.85 13.18 -5.69
CA HIS A 9 -13.92 13.09 -6.83
C HIS A 9 -14.54 13.57 -8.14
N MET A 10 -15.83 13.28 -8.37
CA MET A 10 -16.56 13.75 -9.54
C MET A 10 -16.66 15.28 -9.64
N LYS A 11 -16.55 15.99 -8.50
CA LYS A 11 -16.57 17.46 -8.45
C LYS A 11 -15.17 18.09 -8.50
N GLY A 12 -14.11 17.27 -8.58
CA GLY A 12 -12.73 17.75 -8.63
C GLY A 12 -12.42 18.44 -9.96
N LYS A 13 -11.75 19.59 -9.91
CA LYS A 13 -11.35 20.36 -11.10
C LYS A 13 -10.53 19.56 -12.11
N LEU A 14 -9.73 18.60 -11.62
CA LEU A 14 -8.95 17.65 -12.41
C LEU A 14 -9.82 16.66 -13.19
N HIS A 15 -10.94 16.22 -12.63
CA HIS A 15 -11.89 15.36 -13.34
C HIS A 15 -12.67 16.16 -14.38
N GLN A 16 -13.03 17.41 -14.08
CA GLN A 16 -13.70 18.30 -15.03
C GLN A 16 -12.80 18.66 -16.23
N SER A 17 -11.50 18.88 -16.03
CA SER A 17 -10.56 19.10 -17.13
C SER A 17 -10.40 17.86 -18.01
N VAL A 18 -10.27 16.68 -17.39
CA VAL A 18 -10.15 15.40 -18.11
C VAL A 18 -11.44 15.05 -18.87
N CYS A 19 -12.62 15.34 -18.32
CA CYS A 19 -13.89 15.19 -19.04
C CYS A 19 -14.04 16.18 -20.20
N GLY A 20 -13.57 17.42 -20.04
CA GLY A 20 -13.55 18.42 -21.12
C GLY A 20 -12.67 17.99 -22.30
N ASP A 21 -11.52 17.39 -22.01
CA ASP A 21 -10.62 16.85 -23.03
C ASP A 21 -11.19 15.59 -23.70
N TYR A 22 -11.92 14.76 -22.95
CA TYR A 22 -12.61 13.58 -23.46
C TYR A 22 -13.78 13.94 -24.39
N SER A 23 -14.56 14.98 -24.05
CA SER A 23 -15.66 15.48 -24.89
C SER A 23 -15.17 16.09 -26.21
N ARG A 24 -13.94 16.64 -26.26
CA ARG A 24 -13.31 17.09 -27.51
C ARG A 24 -12.83 15.93 -28.39
N GLN A 25 -12.42 14.80 -27.81
CA GLN A 25 -12.01 13.61 -28.56
C GLN A 25 -13.19 12.80 -29.13
N THR A 26 -14.39 12.91 -28.55
CA THR A 26 -15.59 12.18 -29.03
C THR A 26 -16.26 12.76 -30.29
N ALA A 27 -15.75 13.85 -30.86
CA ALA A 27 -16.25 14.38 -32.14
C ALA A 27 -15.85 13.52 -33.36
N ALA A 28 -14.86 12.63 -33.21
CA ALA A 28 -14.57 11.58 -34.19
C ALA A 28 -15.13 10.24 -33.65
N GLY A 29 -16.28 9.82 -34.22
CA GLY A 29 -17.13 8.76 -33.68
C GLY A 29 -16.41 7.46 -33.32
N SER A 30 -16.47 7.11 -32.03
CA SER A 30 -16.15 5.77 -31.52
C SER A 30 -17.44 5.04 -31.19
N VAL A 31 -17.57 3.81 -31.69
CA VAL A 31 -18.76 2.94 -31.59
C VAL A 31 -19.09 2.55 -30.13
N ILE A 32 -18.14 2.71 -29.20
CA ILE A 32 -18.28 2.31 -27.79
C ILE A 32 -19.28 3.17 -27.01
N THR A 33 -19.46 4.45 -27.37
CA THR A 33 -20.36 5.34 -26.61
C THR A 33 -21.84 4.97 -26.77
N ASN A 34 -22.22 4.34 -27.88
CA ASN A 34 -23.60 3.87 -28.11
C ASN A 34 -23.94 2.59 -27.34
N PHE A 35 -22.96 1.92 -26.73
CA PHE A 35 -23.18 0.65 -26.04
C PHE A 35 -23.74 0.81 -24.61
N PHE A 36 -23.57 1.99 -23.99
CA PHE A 36 -23.93 2.21 -22.59
C PHE A 36 -25.21 3.01 -22.36
N THR A 37 -25.92 3.43 -23.41
CA THR A 37 -27.17 4.19 -23.24
C THR A 37 -28.37 3.23 -23.15
N SER A 38 -28.65 2.73 -21.95
CA SER A 38 -29.88 1.96 -21.69
C SER A 38 -31.10 2.88 -21.59
N ARG A 39 -32.12 2.57 -22.38
CA ARG A 39 -33.44 3.22 -22.47
C ARG A 39 -34.28 2.86 -21.24
N SER A 40 -34.72 3.88 -20.49
CA SER A 40 -35.70 3.73 -19.41
C SER A 40 -37.09 3.45 -20.00
N THR A 41 -37.72 2.33 -19.64
CA THR A 41 -39.17 2.15 -19.83
C THR A 41 -39.78 1.52 -18.59
N SER A 42 -40.67 2.29 -17.98
CA SER A 42 -41.64 1.95 -16.94
C SER A 42 -42.77 1.08 -17.50
N SER A 43 -43.20 0.06 -16.76
CA SER A 43 -44.61 -0.38 -16.75
C SER A 43 -44.89 -1.36 -15.61
N SER A 44 -45.87 -0.99 -14.79
CA SER A 44 -46.62 -1.76 -13.80
C SER A 44 -47.54 -2.81 -14.44
N VAL A 45 -47.91 -3.87 -13.69
CA VAL A 45 -49.27 -4.44 -13.46
C VAL A 45 -49.18 -5.92 -12.99
N ASP A 46 -49.88 -6.24 -11.88
CA ASP A 46 -50.14 -7.56 -11.25
C ASP A 46 -51.38 -8.29 -11.88
N PRO A 47 -52.03 -9.30 -11.25
CA PRO A 47 -51.66 -10.74 -11.11
C PRO A 47 -52.80 -11.72 -11.54
N GLU A 48 -52.58 -13.05 -11.46
CA GLU A 48 -53.49 -14.12 -10.95
C GLU A 48 -53.43 -15.51 -11.65
N THR A 49 -53.41 -16.56 -10.81
CA THR A 49 -53.95 -17.96 -10.92
C THR A 49 -53.47 -18.91 -12.05
N GLY A 50 -53.23 -20.22 -11.86
CA GLY A 50 -53.36 -21.17 -10.76
C GLY A 50 -53.16 -22.62 -11.25
N SER A 51 -53.15 -23.59 -10.31
CA SER A 51 -53.21 -25.09 -10.46
C SER A 51 -51.89 -25.86 -10.48
N SER A 52 -51.67 -27.02 -9.84
CA SER A 52 -52.21 -27.75 -8.67
C SER A 52 -51.40 -29.07 -8.53
N CYS A 53 -51.54 -29.73 -7.37
CA CYS A 53 -51.27 -31.15 -7.03
C CYS A 53 -49.89 -31.49 -6.43
N THR A 54 -49.76 -32.27 -5.34
CA THR A 54 -50.68 -32.80 -4.32
C THR A 54 -49.84 -33.29 -3.13
N THR A 55 -50.48 -33.28 -1.98
CA THR A 55 -50.07 -33.53 -0.60
C THR A 55 -49.78 -34.99 -0.27
N GLU A 56 -48.85 -35.27 0.65
CA GLU A 56 -49.07 -36.21 1.77
C GLU A 56 -48.23 -35.81 2.98
N ASN A 57 -48.81 -36.02 4.16
CA ASN A 57 -48.70 -35.19 5.36
C ASN A 57 -48.42 -36.09 6.57
N SER A 58 -47.56 -35.68 7.51
CA SER A 58 -47.64 -36.06 8.94
C SER A 58 -46.76 -35.15 9.81
N GLN A 59 -47.42 -34.08 10.28
CA GLN A 59 -47.39 -33.36 11.57
C GLN A 59 -46.35 -33.69 12.65
N ALA A 60 -46.00 -32.81 13.61
CA ALA A 60 -46.02 -31.36 13.79
C ALA A 60 -45.63 -31.10 15.26
N SER A 61 -44.83 -30.06 15.52
CA SER A 61 -45.04 -29.16 16.66
C SER A 61 -44.40 -27.84 16.31
N GLY A 62 -45.26 -26.86 16.03
CA GLY A 62 -44.91 -25.59 15.44
C GLY A 62 -44.60 -24.49 16.45
N SER A 63 -43.86 -23.50 15.98
CA SER A 63 -44.25 -22.09 16.12
C SER A 63 -43.62 -21.33 14.96
N VAL A 64 -44.45 -20.89 14.01
CA VAL A 64 -44.07 -19.97 12.95
C VAL A 64 -44.23 -18.57 13.51
N THR A 65 -43.19 -17.73 13.44
CA THR A 65 -43.32 -16.33 13.02
C THR A 65 -41.97 -15.60 12.91
N ALA A 66 -41.98 -14.62 12.00
CA ALA A 66 -40.99 -13.58 11.73
C ALA A 66 -39.79 -13.98 10.86
N GLY A 67 -39.72 -13.35 9.68
CA GLY A 67 -38.58 -13.43 8.77
C GLY A 67 -37.29 -13.16 9.53
N ARG A 68 -36.45 -14.19 9.64
CA ARG A 68 -35.13 -14.06 10.26
C ARG A 68 -34.27 -13.21 9.33
N SER A 69 -33.98 -11.99 9.75
CA SER A 69 -32.90 -11.18 9.18
C SER A 69 -31.63 -12.04 9.07
N VAL A 70 -30.85 -11.85 8.00
CA VAL A 70 -29.51 -12.42 7.81
C VAL A 70 -28.63 -12.18 9.06
N ASP A 71 -28.89 -11.12 9.84
CA ASP A 71 -28.24 -10.86 11.14
C ASP A 71 -28.31 -12.05 12.10
N THR A 72 -29.37 -12.86 12.06
CA THR A 72 -29.51 -14.04 12.94
C THR A 72 -28.48 -15.13 12.60
N TYR A 73 -28.01 -15.18 11.36
CA TYR A 73 -26.96 -16.09 10.90
C TYR A 73 -25.56 -15.50 11.06
N VAL A 74 -25.41 -14.17 11.14
CA VAL A 74 -24.12 -13.44 11.18
C VAL A 74 -23.55 -13.28 12.60
N VAL A 75 -24.31 -13.65 13.64
CA VAL A 75 -23.91 -13.47 15.06
C VAL A 75 -23.45 -14.78 15.72
N GLY A 76 -23.25 -15.84 14.94
CA GLY A 76 -22.81 -17.15 15.44
C GLY A 76 -21.39 -17.15 16.01
N ASP A 77 -21.19 -17.79 17.16
CA ASP A 77 -19.87 -17.99 17.77
C ASP A 77 -18.88 -18.71 16.83
N ASP A 78 -19.38 -19.49 15.87
CA ASP A 78 -18.62 -20.19 14.85
C ASP A 78 -18.04 -19.25 13.78
N ILE A 79 -18.81 -18.24 13.36
CA ILE A 79 -18.35 -17.22 12.41
C ILE A 79 -17.29 -16.35 13.09
N LEU A 80 -17.54 -15.95 14.33
CA LEU A 80 -16.56 -15.19 15.12
C LEU A 80 -15.26 -15.97 15.30
N LYS A 81 -15.34 -17.30 15.51
CA LYS A 81 -14.17 -18.17 15.59
C LYS A 81 -13.42 -18.22 14.26
N ALA A 82 -14.12 -18.36 13.13
CA ALA A 82 -13.52 -18.37 11.80
C ALA A 82 -12.82 -17.04 11.45
N GLU A 83 -13.45 -15.90 11.76
CA GLU A 83 -12.87 -14.56 11.56
C GLU A 83 -11.59 -14.36 12.38
N VAL A 84 -11.57 -14.86 13.61
CA VAL A 84 -10.42 -14.79 14.50
C VAL A 84 -9.28 -15.67 14.01
N LEU A 85 -9.58 -16.91 13.62
CA LEU A 85 -8.59 -17.81 13.05
C LEU A 85 -8.00 -17.25 11.76
N TRP A 86 -8.82 -16.61 10.94
CA TRP A 86 -8.38 -15.91 9.73
C TRP A 86 -7.49 -14.72 10.06
N ALA A 87 -7.89 -13.85 11.00
CA ALA A 87 -7.08 -12.72 11.43
C ALA A 87 -5.72 -13.18 11.97
N ILE A 88 -5.69 -14.26 12.75
CA ILE A 88 -4.47 -14.85 13.26
C ILE A 88 -3.61 -15.43 12.12
N LYS A 89 -4.21 -16.15 11.15
CA LYS A 89 -3.49 -16.64 9.97
C LYS A 89 -2.84 -15.48 9.20
N VAL A 90 -3.55 -14.37 9.01
CA VAL A 90 -3.01 -13.19 8.32
C VAL A 90 -1.78 -12.63 9.06
N VAL A 91 -1.83 -12.56 10.40
CA VAL A 91 -0.69 -12.12 11.24
C VAL A 91 0.47 -13.12 11.18
N MET A 92 0.19 -14.42 11.31
CA MET A 92 1.21 -15.47 11.38
C MET A 92 1.95 -15.71 10.06
N ASN A 93 1.31 -15.47 8.91
CA ASN A 93 1.94 -15.64 7.59
C ASN A 93 2.32 -14.30 6.95
N HIS A 94 2.31 -13.22 7.73
CA HIS A 94 2.70 -11.88 7.28
C HIS A 94 1.97 -11.44 6.01
N TYR A 95 0.72 -11.88 5.84
CA TYR A 95 -0.04 -11.55 4.63
C TYR A 95 -0.43 -10.09 4.67
N SER A 96 -0.05 -9.35 3.62
CA SER A 96 -0.66 -8.06 3.37
C SER A 96 -2.12 -8.27 2.94
N PHE A 97 -3.00 -7.31 3.25
CA PHE A 97 -4.40 -7.34 2.81
C PHE A 97 -4.56 -7.56 1.30
N ASN A 98 -3.57 -7.17 0.49
CA ASN A 98 -3.58 -7.30 -0.97
C ASN A 98 -3.01 -8.63 -1.49
N SER A 99 -2.30 -9.39 -0.66
CA SER A 99 -1.57 -10.60 -1.07
C SER A 99 -2.47 -11.80 -1.38
N CYS A 100 -3.76 -11.76 -1.02
CA CYS A 100 -4.67 -12.89 -1.13
C CYS A 100 -5.53 -12.90 -2.41
N GLN A 101 -5.30 -12.02 -3.39
CA GLN A 101 -6.30 -11.80 -4.43
C GLN A 101 -6.26 -12.77 -5.63
N ASN A 102 -5.13 -13.22 -6.21
CA ASN A 102 -5.19 -13.93 -7.52
C ASN A 102 -3.90 -14.73 -7.92
N VAL A 103 -3.55 -15.83 -7.26
CA VAL A 103 -2.20 -16.45 -7.44
C VAL A 103 -2.13 -17.67 -8.38
N SER A 104 -3.24 -18.31 -8.76
CA SER A 104 -3.16 -19.68 -9.33
C SER A 104 -3.02 -19.82 -10.86
N LYS A 105 -2.94 -18.75 -11.66
CA LYS A 105 -2.98 -18.85 -13.14
C LYS A 105 -1.73 -18.32 -13.88
N LEU A 106 -0.63 -18.07 -13.18
CA LEU A 106 0.45 -17.19 -13.65
C LEU A 106 1.61 -17.85 -14.43
N PHE A 107 1.49 -19.08 -14.94
CA PHE A 107 2.64 -19.78 -15.52
C PHE A 107 2.41 -20.33 -16.93
N THR A 108 2.25 -19.43 -17.91
CA THR A 108 2.55 -19.75 -19.33
C THR A 108 3.01 -18.50 -20.09
N ASN A 109 4.05 -18.65 -20.92
CA ASN A 109 4.72 -17.57 -21.66
C ASN A 109 3.90 -17.10 -22.89
N PRO A 110 3.33 -15.88 -22.92
CA PRO A 110 2.38 -15.45 -23.94
C PRO A 110 3.00 -14.80 -25.20
N GLN A 111 4.33 -14.69 -25.26
CA GLN A 111 5.03 -13.99 -26.36
C GLN A 111 5.54 -14.93 -27.47
N GLU A 112 5.53 -16.24 -27.25
CA GLU A 112 5.86 -17.19 -28.33
C GLU A 112 4.63 -17.38 -29.22
N LYS A 113 4.75 -17.24 -30.55
CA LYS A 113 3.63 -17.47 -31.49
C LYS A 113 3.01 -18.85 -31.35
N LYS A 114 3.81 -19.86 -30.95
CA LYS A 114 3.35 -21.22 -30.61
C LYS A 114 2.49 -21.29 -29.33
N ASN A 115 2.55 -20.27 -28.47
CA ASN A 115 1.78 -20.15 -27.22
C ASN A 115 0.66 -19.10 -27.33
N GLN A 116 0.52 -18.46 -28.50
CA GLN A 116 -0.58 -17.54 -28.78
C GLN A 116 -1.70 -18.33 -29.43
N VAL A 117 -2.91 -18.18 -28.89
CA VAL A 117 -4.10 -18.70 -29.53
C VAL A 117 -4.41 -17.91 -30.79
N PHE A 118 -4.86 -18.60 -31.84
CA PHE A 118 -5.31 -17.95 -33.08
C PHE A 118 -6.38 -16.88 -32.73
N PRO A 119 -6.42 -15.70 -33.40
CA PRO A 119 -7.33 -14.60 -33.04
C PRO A 119 -8.79 -15.03 -32.85
N LYS A 120 -9.26 -16.00 -33.64
CA LYS A 120 -10.60 -16.59 -33.51
C LYS A 120 -10.90 -17.18 -32.12
N ASN A 121 -9.87 -17.74 -31.48
CA ASN A 121 -9.90 -18.50 -30.22
C ASN A 121 -9.52 -17.65 -28.99
N VAL A 122 -9.25 -16.35 -29.17
CA VAL A 122 -8.94 -15.44 -28.06
C VAL A 122 -10.15 -15.35 -27.14
N ASP A 123 -9.94 -15.61 -25.85
CA ASP A 123 -10.99 -15.44 -24.86
C ASP A 123 -11.13 -13.96 -24.48
N ILE A 124 -12.19 -13.35 -25.00
CA ILE A 124 -12.56 -11.96 -24.72
C ILE A 124 -13.57 -11.85 -23.55
N GLY A 125 -13.91 -12.98 -22.91
CA GLY A 125 -14.90 -13.04 -21.83
C GLY A 125 -16.35 -13.15 -22.30
N PHE A 126 -17.24 -13.57 -21.39
CA PHE A 126 -18.65 -13.88 -21.68
C PHE A 126 -19.43 -12.68 -22.24
N ALA A 127 -19.36 -11.52 -21.56
CA ALA A 127 -20.11 -10.34 -21.94
C ALA A 127 -19.72 -9.81 -23.34
N ALA A 128 -18.42 -9.79 -23.65
CA ALA A 128 -17.94 -9.36 -24.97
C ALA A 128 -18.34 -10.35 -26.06
N LYS A 129 -18.26 -11.66 -25.80
CA LYS A 129 -18.71 -12.70 -26.74
C LYS A 129 -20.18 -12.57 -27.10
N GLU A 130 -21.05 -12.33 -26.11
CA GLU A 130 -22.49 -12.14 -26.33
C GLU A 130 -22.76 -10.88 -27.15
N SER A 131 -22.12 -9.77 -26.79
CA SER A 131 -22.23 -8.49 -27.49
C SER A 131 -21.82 -8.60 -28.97
N LEU A 132 -20.72 -9.30 -29.26
CA LEU A 132 -20.26 -9.56 -30.62
C LEU A 132 -21.23 -10.44 -31.41
N LYS A 133 -21.79 -11.48 -30.79
CA LYS A 133 -22.80 -12.34 -31.43
C LYS A 133 -24.05 -11.53 -31.80
N THR A 134 -24.55 -10.71 -30.89
CA THR A 134 -25.72 -9.87 -31.15
C THR A 134 -25.45 -8.88 -32.28
N ALA A 135 -24.26 -8.26 -32.31
CA ALA A 135 -23.87 -7.33 -33.36
C ALA A 135 -23.68 -7.99 -34.73
N THR A 136 -23.10 -9.20 -34.79
CA THR A 136 -22.96 -9.99 -36.03
C THR A 136 -24.33 -10.45 -36.54
N ASN A 137 -25.21 -10.95 -35.67
CA ASN A 137 -26.56 -11.38 -36.06
C ASN A 137 -27.42 -10.23 -36.60
N LYS A 138 -27.22 -9.03 -36.05
CA LYS A 138 -27.87 -7.80 -36.52
C LYS A 138 -27.21 -7.21 -37.78
N LYS A 139 -26.18 -7.86 -38.36
CA LYS A 139 -25.37 -7.39 -39.49
C LYS A 139 -24.77 -5.99 -39.30
N VAL A 140 -24.56 -5.58 -38.05
CA VAL A 140 -23.97 -4.28 -37.70
C VAL A 140 -22.45 -4.30 -37.90
N ILE A 141 -21.83 -5.48 -37.80
CA ILE A 141 -20.40 -5.70 -37.96
C ILE A 141 -20.13 -6.85 -38.93
N SER A 142 -19.07 -6.72 -39.73
CA SER A 142 -18.61 -7.80 -40.63
C SER A 142 -17.75 -8.82 -39.88
N ASP A 143 -17.62 -10.02 -40.46
CA ASP A 143 -16.75 -11.07 -39.90
C ASP A 143 -15.27 -10.64 -39.85
N LEU A 144 -14.84 -9.82 -40.81
CA LEU A 144 -13.51 -9.22 -40.83
C LEU A 144 -13.31 -8.27 -39.65
N GLN A 145 -14.30 -7.43 -39.33
CA GLN A 145 -14.26 -6.52 -38.19
C GLN A 145 -14.28 -7.27 -36.85
N ASN A 146 -15.02 -8.38 -36.75
CA ASN A 146 -15.02 -9.25 -35.57
C ASN A 146 -13.65 -9.89 -35.35
N LEU A 147 -13.02 -10.39 -36.42
CA LEU A 147 -11.68 -10.98 -36.35
C LEU A 147 -10.61 -9.93 -36.02
N ALA A 148 -10.71 -8.72 -36.58
CA ALA A 148 -9.84 -7.59 -36.26
C ALA A 148 -9.93 -7.20 -34.78
N PHE A 149 -11.15 -7.07 -34.24
CA PHE A 149 -11.35 -6.77 -32.81
C PHE A 149 -10.70 -7.81 -31.89
N LYS A 150 -10.81 -9.09 -32.23
CA LYS A 150 -10.15 -10.16 -31.45
C LYS A 150 -8.63 -10.12 -31.56
N ALA A 151 -8.09 -9.74 -32.73
CA ALA A 151 -6.66 -9.54 -32.92
C ALA A 151 -6.15 -8.32 -32.10
N ASP A 152 -6.96 -7.27 -31.98
CA ASP A 152 -6.65 -6.10 -31.14
C ASP A 152 -6.65 -6.46 -29.65
N CYS A 153 -7.63 -7.26 -29.20
CA CYS A 153 -7.66 -7.77 -27.83
C CYS A 153 -6.43 -8.62 -27.50
N MET A 154 -6.01 -9.48 -28.43
CA MET A 154 -4.78 -10.26 -28.30
C MET A 154 -3.54 -9.36 -28.20
N SER A 155 -3.47 -8.31 -29.02
CA SER A 155 -2.37 -7.34 -29.01
C SER A 155 -2.33 -6.56 -27.69
N LEU A 156 -3.48 -6.16 -27.15
CA LEU A 156 -3.59 -5.50 -25.85
C LEU A 156 -3.10 -6.42 -24.71
N LEU A 157 -3.53 -7.68 -24.69
CA LEU A 157 -3.11 -8.66 -23.69
C LEU A 157 -1.61 -8.94 -23.77
N ALA A 158 -1.08 -9.06 -24.99
CA ALA A 158 0.35 -9.24 -25.23
C ALA A 158 1.15 -8.02 -24.73
N ALA A 159 0.72 -6.80 -25.07
CA ALA A 159 1.37 -5.57 -24.65
C ALA A 159 1.32 -5.35 -23.13
N THR A 160 0.17 -5.61 -22.52
CA THR A 160 -0.01 -5.52 -21.06
C THR A 160 0.90 -6.52 -20.35
N THR A 161 0.97 -7.76 -20.84
CA THR A 161 1.83 -8.79 -20.26
C THR A 161 3.32 -8.45 -20.45
N ALA A 162 3.71 -7.94 -21.61
CA ALA A 162 5.07 -7.47 -21.84
C ALA A 162 5.46 -6.35 -20.87
N LYS A 163 4.54 -5.41 -20.60
CA LYS A 163 4.79 -4.31 -19.65
C LYS A 163 4.92 -4.80 -18.20
N LEU A 164 4.12 -5.80 -17.81
CA LEU A 164 4.22 -6.44 -16.51
C LEU A 164 5.53 -7.22 -16.36
N LEU A 165 5.96 -7.93 -17.40
CA LEU A 165 7.26 -8.62 -17.42
C LEU A 165 8.43 -7.63 -17.37
N GLU A 166 8.35 -6.48 -18.06
CA GLU A 166 9.37 -5.42 -18.01
C GLU A 166 9.61 -4.93 -16.58
N ARG A 167 8.53 -4.84 -15.79
CA ARG A 167 8.55 -4.35 -14.41
C ARG A 167 8.74 -5.47 -13.38
N SER A 168 8.74 -6.73 -13.82
CA SER A 168 8.90 -7.89 -12.95
C SER A 168 10.38 -8.19 -12.71
N PRO A 169 10.77 -8.61 -11.49
CA PRO A 169 12.08 -9.19 -11.24
C PRO A 169 12.40 -10.40 -12.15
N LEU A 170 11.37 -11.08 -12.67
CA LEU A 170 11.55 -12.20 -13.61
C LEU A 170 12.14 -11.78 -14.96
N LYS A 171 12.29 -10.48 -15.24
CA LYS A 171 13.10 -9.97 -16.35
C LYS A 171 14.55 -10.46 -16.26
N TYR A 172 15.09 -10.62 -15.05
CA TYR A 172 16.47 -11.06 -14.85
C TYR A 172 16.58 -12.58 -15.04
N SER A 173 17.45 -13.00 -15.96
CA SER A 173 17.70 -14.42 -16.25
C SER A 173 18.13 -15.21 -15.02
N LEU A 174 18.95 -14.61 -14.16
CA LEU A 174 19.39 -15.18 -12.89
C LEU A 174 18.21 -15.64 -12.03
N LEU A 175 17.20 -14.77 -11.84
CA LEU A 175 16.02 -15.09 -11.04
C LEU A 175 15.17 -16.20 -11.66
N ARG A 176 15.11 -16.28 -12.99
CA ARG A 176 14.43 -17.39 -13.68
C ARG A 176 15.15 -18.73 -13.49
N TYR A 177 16.47 -18.73 -13.41
CA TYR A 177 17.25 -19.96 -13.23
C TYR A 177 17.36 -20.40 -11.76
N LEU A 178 17.09 -19.52 -10.79
CA LEU A 178 16.96 -19.88 -9.38
C LEU A 178 15.84 -20.88 -9.11
N GLU A 179 14.91 -21.09 -10.05
CA GLU A 179 13.92 -22.17 -9.97
C GLU A 179 14.57 -23.55 -9.84
N SER A 180 15.84 -23.73 -10.25
CA SER A 180 16.61 -24.94 -9.98
C SER A 180 16.73 -25.23 -8.48
N LEU A 181 16.74 -24.21 -7.61
CA LEU A 181 16.81 -24.38 -6.16
C LEU A 181 15.42 -24.67 -5.54
N CYS A 182 14.35 -24.76 -6.33
CA CYS A 182 13.04 -25.12 -5.79
C CYS A 182 13.00 -26.62 -5.44
N PRO A 183 12.72 -27.01 -4.18
CA PRO A 183 12.70 -28.41 -3.77
C PRO A 183 11.80 -29.29 -4.65
N GLN A 184 10.64 -28.77 -5.03
CA GLN A 184 9.72 -29.47 -5.92
C GLN A 184 10.32 -29.69 -7.31
N THR A 185 11.00 -28.69 -7.86
CA THR A 185 11.64 -28.76 -9.18
C THR A 185 12.82 -29.74 -9.17
N ILE A 186 13.55 -29.86 -8.06
CA ILE A 186 14.68 -30.78 -7.91
C ILE A 186 14.24 -32.24 -8.07
N VAL A 187 13.06 -32.61 -7.55
CA VAL A 187 12.58 -34.01 -7.55
C VAL A 187 11.52 -34.31 -8.63
N ASN A 188 11.04 -33.29 -9.35
CA ASN A 188 10.05 -33.44 -10.41
C ASN A 188 10.68 -33.88 -11.74
N THR A 189 9.96 -34.73 -12.49
CA THR A 189 10.49 -35.40 -13.69
C THR A 189 10.26 -34.62 -14.99
N SER A 190 9.40 -33.59 -15.01
CA SER A 190 9.00 -32.93 -16.25
C SER A 190 10.11 -32.10 -16.91
N VAL A 191 11.06 -31.59 -16.14
CA VAL A 191 12.19 -30.78 -16.63
C VAL A 191 13.41 -31.10 -15.78
N ASP A 192 14.55 -31.36 -16.41
CA ASP A 192 15.81 -31.57 -15.70
C ASP A 192 16.25 -30.26 -14.99
N PRO A 193 16.28 -30.22 -13.65
CA PRO A 193 16.66 -29.04 -12.90
C PRO A 193 18.15 -28.68 -13.10
N ALA A 194 19.00 -29.64 -13.49
CA ALA A 194 20.42 -29.40 -13.71
C ALA A 194 20.67 -28.45 -14.89
N VAL A 195 19.83 -28.47 -15.92
CA VAL A 195 19.93 -27.55 -17.08
C VAL A 195 19.74 -26.10 -16.65
N LYS A 196 18.83 -25.84 -15.70
CA LYS A 196 18.61 -24.49 -15.15
C LYS A 196 19.78 -24.10 -14.23
N PHE A 197 20.28 -25.04 -13.44
CA PHE A 197 21.43 -24.81 -12.56
C PHE A 197 22.71 -24.50 -13.34
N GLU A 198 22.98 -25.20 -14.44
CA GLU A 198 24.10 -24.95 -15.35
C GLU A 198 24.07 -23.52 -15.92
N LYS A 199 22.89 -23.06 -16.37
CA LYS A 199 22.71 -21.69 -16.84
C LYS A 199 22.96 -20.65 -15.73
N LEU A 200 22.63 -21.00 -14.50
CA LEU A 200 22.92 -20.17 -13.34
C LEU A 200 24.44 -20.13 -13.05
N LEU A 201 25.15 -21.26 -13.13
CA LEU A 201 26.60 -21.33 -12.98
C LEU A 201 27.32 -20.51 -14.06
N HIS A 202 26.85 -20.53 -15.30
CA HIS A 202 27.37 -19.65 -16.35
C HIS A 202 27.23 -18.15 -16.00
N ILE A 203 26.13 -17.74 -15.36
CA ILE A 203 25.98 -16.36 -14.90
C ILE A 203 27.01 -16.02 -13.81
N LEU A 204 27.24 -16.93 -12.85
CA LEU A 204 28.24 -16.74 -11.80
C LEU A 204 29.67 -16.69 -12.37
N MET A 205 29.98 -17.56 -13.32
CA MET A 205 31.26 -17.62 -14.02
C MET A 205 31.51 -16.33 -14.81
N ASN A 206 30.52 -15.87 -15.59
CA ASN A 206 30.61 -14.61 -16.35
C ASN A 206 30.78 -13.40 -15.44
N GLY A 207 30.18 -13.43 -14.25
CA GLY A 207 30.37 -12.42 -13.21
C GLY A 207 31.68 -12.55 -12.42
N ARG A 208 32.55 -13.52 -12.74
CA ARG A 208 33.81 -13.84 -12.03
C ARG A 208 33.64 -14.19 -10.55
N TRP A 209 32.47 -14.73 -10.16
CA TRP A 209 32.20 -15.17 -8.77
C TRP A 209 32.75 -16.59 -8.49
N ARG A 210 32.94 -17.38 -9.55
CA ARG A 210 33.46 -18.76 -9.54
C ARG A 210 34.30 -19.01 -10.78
N SER A 211 35.24 -19.94 -10.70
CA SER A 211 36.03 -20.40 -11.85
C SER A 211 35.29 -21.45 -12.67
N ALA A 212 35.71 -21.68 -13.91
CA ALA A 212 35.12 -22.71 -14.77
C ALA A 212 35.26 -24.13 -14.17
N GLU A 213 36.44 -24.45 -13.63
CA GLU A 213 36.72 -25.74 -12.97
C GLU A 213 35.82 -25.97 -11.74
N GLU A 214 35.59 -24.91 -10.95
CA GLU A 214 34.64 -24.98 -9.83
C GLU A 214 33.21 -25.21 -10.31
N CYS A 215 32.78 -24.56 -11.40
CA CYS A 215 31.45 -24.73 -11.96
C CYS A 215 31.19 -26.18 -12.42
N ASP A 216 32.16 -26.83 -13.07
CA ASP A 216 32.03 -28.23 -13.48
C ASP A 216 31.85 -29.16 -12.27
N ASN A 217 32.65 -28.93 -11.23
CA ASN A 217 32.54 -29.68 -9.98
C ASN A 217 31.17 -29.46 -9.31
N LEU A 218 30.70 -28.21 -9.25
CA LEU A 218 29.40 -27.85 -8.68
C LEU A 218 28.23 -28.45 -9.45
N LEU A 219 28.30 -28.46 -10.79
CA LEU A 219 27.27 -29.07 -11.62
C LEU A 219 27.19 -30.58 -11.40
N SER A 220 28.35 -31.24 -11.28
CA SER A 220 28.44 -32.66 -10.94
C SER A 220 27.82 -32.93 -9.56
N GLN A 221 28.23 -32.17 -8.54
CA GLN A 221 27.66 -32.27 -7.18
C GLN A 221 26.15 -32.07 -7.18
N TYR A 222 25.65 -31.09 -7.92
CA TYR A 222 24.22 -30.81 -8.02
C TYR A 222 23.44 -31.95 -8.66
N LYS A 223 23.97 -32.55 -9.74
CA LYS A 223 23.34 -33.72 -10.39
C LYS A 223 23.27 -34.92 -9.44
N THR A 224 24.37 -35.21 -8.73
CA THR A 224 24.41 -36.27 -7.72
C THR A 224 23.41 -35.99 -6.59
N PHE A 225 23.38 -34.76 -6.07
CA PHE A 225 22.44 -34.34 -5.04
C PHE A 225 20.97 -34.50 -5.50
N ALA A 226 20.62 -34.02 -6.69
CA ALA A 226 19.27 -34.14 -7.22
C ALA A 226 18.85 -35.61 -7.39
N ALA A 227 19.77 -36.48 -7.81
CA ALA A 227 19.52 -37.91 -7.93
C ALA A 227 19.27 -38.57 -6.55
N GLU A 228 20.10 -38.27 -5.55
CA GLU A 228 19.96 -38.77 -4.17
C GLU A 228 18.64 -38.32 -3.55
N MET A 229 18.30 -37.02 -3.63
CA MET A 229 17.05 -36.51 -3.09
C MET A 229 15.82 -37.09 -3.79
N LYS A 230 15.93 -37.41 -5.08
CA LYS A 230 14.84 -38.07 -5.83
C LYS A 230 14.63 -39.53 -5.41
N GLN A 231 15.69 -40.21 -4.95
CA GLN A 231 15.61 -41.60 -4.50
C GLN A 231 15.20 -41.71 -3.02
N GLU A 232 15.79 -40.88 -2.16
CA GLU A 232 15.71 -41.04 -0.70
C GLU A 232 14.67 -40.12 -0.05
N ASN A 233 14.46 -38.90 -0.57
CA ASN A 233 13.68 -37.85 0.11
C ASN A 233 12.60 -37.18 -0.77
N ALA A 234 12.18 -37.83 -1.86
CA ALA A 234 11.29 -37.21 -2.84
C ALA A 234 9.94 -36.74 -2.27
N ALA A 235 9.41 -37.44 -1.27
CA ALA A 235 8.15 -37.05 -0.62
C ALA A 235 8.27 -35.71 0.13
N GLU A 236 9.34 -35.52 0.88
CA GLU A 236 9.58 -34.30 1.65
C GLU A 236 9.80 -33.09 0.73
N PHE A 237 10.58 -33.28 -0.34
CA PHE A 237 10.82 -32.24 -1.35
C PHE A 237 9.56 -31.84 -2.13
N ARG A 238 8.62 -32.78 -2.37
CA ARG A 238 7.34 -32.49 -3.02
C ARG A 238 6.36 -31.77 -2.10
N GLN A 239 6.39 -32.10 -0.81
CA GLN A 239 5.51 -31.50 0.21
C GLN A 239 6.03 -30.14 0.69
N PHE A 240 7.30 -29.83 0.44
CA PHE A 240 7.84 -28.51 0.73
C PHE A 240 7.05 -27.43 -0.02
N THR A 241 6.47 -26.52 0.76
CA THR A 241 5.71 -25.37 0.27
C THR A 241 6.28 -24.10 0.88
N ILE A 242 6.15 -22.98 0.18
CA ILE A 242 6.61 -21.67 0.69
C ILE A 242 5.85 -21.30 1.98
N ASP A 243 4.62 -21.78 2.14
CA ASP A 243 3.80 -21.62 3.34
C ASP A 243 4.11 -22.63 4.47
N SER A 244 5.08 -23.54 4.27
CA SER A 244 5.53 -24.44 5.34
C SER A 244 6.25 -23.62 6.43
N LYS A 245 6.13 -24.04 7.70
CA LYS A 245 6.77 -23.36 8.84
C LYS A 245 8.32 -23.36 8.77
N GLU A 246 8.90 -24.13 7.85
CA GLU A 246 10.34 -24.31 7.71
C GLU A 246 10.93 -23.39 6.63
N ARG A 247 11.96 -22.62 7.01
CA ARG A 247 12.68 -21.76 6.06
C ARG A 247 13.48 -22.61 5.06
N LEU A 248 13.56 -22.14 3.81
CA LEU A 248 14.25 -22.85 2.72
C LEU A 248 15.75 -23.10 2.99
N ASP A 249 16.42 -22.16 3.67
CA ASP A 249 17.83 -22.31 4.08
C ASP A 249 18.00 -23.39 5.16
N THR A 250 17.07 -23.46 6.11
CA THR A 250 17.05 -24.48 7.17
C THR A 250 16.77 -25.86 6.57
N PHE A 251 15.81 -25.92 5.64
CA PHE A 251 15.47 -27.13 4.89
C PHE A 251 16.68 -27.69 4.15
N PHE A 252 17.32 -26.89 3.30
CA PHE A 252 18.52 -27.33 2.58
C PHE A 252 19.71 -27.59 3.50
N GLY A 253 19.79 -26.89 4.63
CA GLY A 253 20.79 -27.11 5.66
C GLY A 253 20.81 -28.54 6.18
N LYS A 254 19.67 -29.23 6.25
CA LYS A 254 19.60 -30.65 6.66
C LYS A 254 20.39 -31.58 5.73
N TYR A 255 20.45 -31.26 4.44
CA TYR A 255 20.99 -32.15 3.40
C TYR A 255 22.37 -31.72 2.90
N LEU A 256 22.65 -30.42 2.91
CA LEU A 256 23.87 -29.85 2.31
C LEU A 256 24.92 -29.45 3.35
N LYS A 257 24.55 -29.22 4.61
CA LYS A 257 25.49 -28.80 5.67
C LYS A 257 26.31 -29.99 6.15
N ASN A 258 27.64 -29.83 6.22
CA ASN A 258 28.59 -30.84 6.71
C ASN A 258 28.53 -32.19 5.95
N THR A 259 28.07 -32.18 4.70
CA THR A 259 28.05 -33.35 3.82
C THR A 259 29.09 -33.22 2.72
N LYS A 260 29.19 -34.24 1.86
CA LYS A 260 30.01 -34.22 0.63
C LYS A 260 29.66 -33.08 -0.34
N PHE A 261 28.54 -32.39 -0.12
CA PHE A 261 28.06 -31.25 -0.90
C PHE A 261 28.42 -29.88 -0.30
N ALA A 262 29.46 -29.79 0.53
CA ALA A 262 29.84 -28.53 1.20
C ALA A 262 30.09 -27.35 0.23
N LYS A 263 30.72 -27.60 -0.93
CA LYS A 263 30.94 -26.56 -1.96
C LYS A 263 29.63 -26.12 -2.60
N LEU A 264 28.71 -27.07 -2.85
CA LEU A 264 27.37 -26.78 -3.34
C LEU A 264 26.58 -25.95 -2.31
N TRP A 265 26.75 -26.25 -1.01
CA TRP A 265 26.14 -25.46 0.07
C TRP A 265 26.61 -24.01 0.08
N ASP A 266 27.89 -23.75 -0.17
CA ASP A 266 28.43 -22.39 -0.27
C ASP A 266 27.78 -21.60 -1.40
N VAL A 267 27.52 -22.25 -2.53
CA VAL A 267 26.81 -21.64 -3.66
C VAL A 267 25.33 -21.42 -3.32
N PHE A 268 24.66 -22.37 -2.66
CA PHE A 268 23.28 -22.19 -2.22
C PHE A 268 23.15 -21.00 -1.25
N LYS A 269 24.05 -20.87 -0.27
CA LYS A 269 24.10 -19.70 0.62
C LYS A 269 24.24 -18.40 -0.18
N LEU A 270 25.20 -18.34 -1.11
CA LEU A 270 25.38 -17.17 -1.97
C LEU A 270 24.07 -16.84 -2.71
N LEU A 271 23.47 -17.81 -3.40
CA LEU A 271 22.27 -17.61 -4.21
C LEU A 271 21.04 -17.20 -3.41
N LEU A 272 20.84 -17.80 -2.24
CA LEU A 272 19.75 -17.45 -1.33
C LEU A 272 19.91 -16.01 -0.81
N THR A 273 21.14 -15.51 -0.67
CA THR A 273 21.40 -14.11 -0.29
C THR A 273 21.20 -13.09 -1.42
N LEU A 274 21.23 -13.50 -2.70
CA LEU A 274 21.06 -12.57 -3.84
C LEU A 274 19.66 -11.94 -3.91
N SER A 275 18.65 -12.59 -3.35
CA SER A 275 17.29 -12.05 -3.22
C SER A 275 17.22 -10.80 -2.32
N HIS A 276 18.26 -10.55 -1.52
CA HIS A 276 18.41 -9.38 -0.67
C HIS A 276 19.18 -8.24 -1.38
N GLY A 277 18.74 -7.84 -2.58
CA GLY A 277 19.30 -6.66 -3.26
C GLY A 277 19.27 -5.42 -2.37
N GLN A 278 20.42 -4.76 -2.16
CA GLN A 278 20.60 -3.54 -1.33
C GLN A 278 19.66 -3.49 -0.10
N ALA A 279 19.50 -4.65 0.53
CA ALA A 279 18.82 -4.78 1.78
C ALA A 279 19.84 -4.33 2.80
N SER A 280 19.61 -3.21 3.47
CA SER A 280 20.34 -2.91 4.70
C SER A 280 20.46 -4.20 5.52
N VAL A 281 21.67 -4.49 5.97
CA VAL A 281 22.20 -5.76 6.52
C VAL A 281 21.39 -6.35 7.69
N GLU A 282 20.29 -5.69 8.06
CA GLU A 282 19.37 -6.00 9.15
C GLU A 282 18.11 -6.79 8.74
N ARG A 283 17.86 -7.06 7.44
CA ARG A 283 16.67 -7.84 7.00
C ARG A 283 16.64 -9.27 7.55
N GLY A 284 17.78 -9.85 7.94
CA GLY A 284 17.84 -11.21 8.48
C GLY A 284 17.54 -11.34 9.98
N TYR A 285 17.46 -10.22 10.72
CA TYR A 285 17.35 -10.21 12.18
C TYR A 285 16.12 -9.50 12.72
N SER A 286 15.34 -8.83 11.87
CA SER A 286 14.24 -7.96 12.30
C SER A 286 12.90 -8.53 11.90
N VAL A 287 12.30 -9.34 12.79
CA VAL A 287 10.89 -9.75 12.66
C VAL A 287 9.94 -8.55 12.59
N ASN A 288 10.40 -7.39 13.09
CA ASN A 288 9.67 -6.14 12.98
C ASN A 288 9.52 -5.67 11.53
N LYS A 289 10.49 -5.94 10.63
CA LYS A 289 10.42 -5.50 9.23
C LYS A 289 9.51 -6.38 8.36
N ASP A 290 9.38 -7.66 8.68
CA ASP A 290 8.45 -8.58 8.00
C ASP A 290 6.98 -8.28 8.34
N MET A 291 6.74 -7.61 9.47
CA MET A 291 5.43 -7.09 9.85
C MET A 291 5.16 -5.67 9.35
N LEU A 292 6.10 -4.99 8.68
CA LEU A 292 5.91 -3.61 8.20
C LEU A 292 5.22 -3.58 6.83
N VAL A 293 3.93 -3.24 6.84
CA VAL A 293 3.17 -2.73 5.70
C VAL A 293 3.26 -1.20 5.66
N GLU A 294 3.26 -0.61 4.47
CA GLU A 294 3.23 0.85 4.27
C GLU A 294 2.09 1.50 5.08
N ASN A 295 2.37 2.64 5.72
CA ASN A 295 1.43 3.45 6.51
C ASN A 295 0.92 2.85 7.83
N MET A 296 1.65 1.92 8.47
CA MET A 296 1.32 1.49 9.83
C MET A 296 1.90 2.41 10.91
N GLN A 297 1.10 2.65 11.96
CA GLN A 297 1.55 3.32 13.16
C GLN A 297 2.30 2.34 14.06
N GLU A 298 3.27 2.84 14.85
CA GLU A 298 4.05 2.06 15.83
C GLU A 298 3.15 1.20 16.73
N LYS A 299 2.04 1.77 17.22
CA LYS A 299 1.06 1.05 18.05
C LYS A 299 0.50 -0.21 17.37
N THR A 300 0.26 -0.14 16.06
CA THR A 300 -0.21 -1.28 15.27
C THR A 300 0.87 -2.35 15.18
N LEU A 301 2.12 -1.95 14.96
CA LEU A 301 3.25 -2.88 14.89
C LEU A 301 3.49 -3.60 16.22
N VAL A 302 3.45 -2.87 17.34
CA VAL A 302 3.58 -3.44 18.69
C VAL A 302 2.44 -4.44 18.96
N ALA A 303 1.21 -4.13 18.55
CA ALA A 303 0.07 -5.03 18.70
C ALA A 303 0.23 -6.31 17.85
N LEU A 304 0.61 -6.18 16.58
CA LEU A 304 0.89 -7.32 15.70
C LEU A 304 2.00 -8.21 16.28
N ARG A 305 3.07 -7.59 16.80
CA ARG A 305 4.19 -8.29 17.43
C ARG A 305 3.73 -9.09 18.65
N THR A 306 2.95 -8.46 19.50
CA THR A 306 2.43 -9.07 20.73
C THR A 306 1.59 -10.30 20.42
N VAL A 307 0.75 -10.23 19.37
CA VAL A 307 -0.07 -11.37 18.92
C VAL A 307 0.81 -12.48 18.36
N TYR A 308 1.75 -12.15 17.48
CA TYR A 308 2.68 -13.11 16.88
C TYR A 308 3.49 -13.85 17.97
N ASP A 309 4.11 -13.09 18.89
CA ASP A 309 4.95 -13.65 19.95
C ASP A 309 4.14 -14.52 20.91
N SER A 310 2.92 -14.12 21.25
CA SER A 310 2.03 -14.91 22.11
C SER A 310 1.70 -16.27 21.51
N ILE A 311 1.46 -16.32 20.19
CA ILE A 311 1.14 -17.56 19.48
C ILE A 311 2.40 -18.41 19.29
N ALA A 312 3.51 -17.80 18.87
CA ALA A 312 4.79 -18.47 18.70
C ALA A 312 5.29 -19.12 20.01
N THR A 313 5.10 -18.45 21.16
CA THR A 313 5.47 -18.96 22.48
C THR A 313 4.63 -20.16 22.92
N THR A 314 3.38 -20.26 22.44
CA THR A 314 2.49 -21.37 22.78
C THR A 314 2.92 -22.68 22.11
N GLY A 315 3.70 -22.62 21.02
CA GLY A 315 4.18 -23.80 20.28
C GLY A 315 3.09 -24.59 19.55
N GLN A 316 1.82 -24.27 19.77
CA GLN A 316 0.66 -24.88 19.14
C GLN A 316 0.35 -24.24 17.80
N ASP A 317 -0.35 -24.98 16.93
CA ASP A 317 -0.86 -24.39 15.71
C ASP A 317 -1.93 -23.33 16.01
N PHE A 318 -1.98 -22.28 15.20
CA PHE A 318 -2.92 -21.18 15.43
C PHE A 318 -4.39 -21.61 15.37
N THR A 319 -4.68 -22.74 14.71
CA THR A 319 -6.01 -23.36 14.66
C THR A 319 -6.46 -23.97 15.98
N GLU A 320 -5.52 -24.26 16.88
CA GLU A 320 -5.76 -24.91 18.19
C GLU A 320 -5.85 -23.90 19.34
N VAL A 321 -5.65 -22.60 19.08
CA VAL A 321 -5.71 -21.56 20.10
C VAL A 321 -7.09 -21.55 20.77
N PRO A 322 -7.17 -21.69 22.11
CA PRO A 322 -8.44 -21.82 22.81
C PRO A 322 -9.25 -20.53 22.73
N PHE A 323 -10.48 -20.64 22.21
CA PHE A 323 -11.36 -19.50 22.01
C PHE A 323 -12.08 -19.09 23.32
N THR A 324 -11.36 -18.39 24.20
CA THR A 324 -11.83 -18.07 25.56
C THR A 324 -12.99 -17.06 25.58
N PRO A 325 -13.90 -17.13 26.58
CA PRO A 325 -14.98 -16.14 26.74
C PRO A 325 -14.47 -14.69 26.91
N ARG A 326 -13.28 -14.52 27.50
CA ARG A 326 -12.63 -13.20 27.65
C ARG A 326 -12.18 -12.65 26.31
N MET A 327 -11.69 -13.50 25.41
CA MET A 327 -11.31 -13.13 24.05
C MET A 327 -12.54 -12.73 23.24
N LYS A 328 -13.64 -13.50 23.32
CA LYS A 328 -14.94 -13.15 22.71
C LYS A 328 -15.42 -11.76 23.11
N ARG A 329 -15.38 -11.44 24.41
CA ARG A 329 -15.79 -10.11 24.92
C ARG A 329 -14.93 -8.98 24.35
N ASN A 330 -13.61 -9.19 24.26
CA ASN A 330 -12.69 -8.19 23.70
C ASN A 330 -12.89 -7.98 22.20
N ILE A 331 -13.16 -9.05 21.44
CA ILE A 331 -13.43 -8.95 19.99
C ILE A 331 -14.73 -8.18 19.75
N LYS A 332 -15.81 -8.53 20.47
CA LYS A 332 -17.10 -7.80 20.38
C LYS A 332 -16.95 -6.31 20.73
N ALA A 333 -16.07 -5.97 21.67
CA ALA A 333 -15.78 -4.59 22.05
C ALA A 333 -14.76 -3.88 21.13
N ALA A 334 -14.05 -4.59 20.25
CA ALA A 334 -12.93 -4.04 19.48
C ALA A 334 -13.37 -2.91 18.56
N ARG A 335 -14.52 -3.06 17.89
CA ARG A 335 -15.06 -2.02 17.00
C ARG A 335 -15.42 -0.74 17.75
N MET A 336 -16.03 -0.87 18.93
CA MET A 336 -16.37 0.27 19.78
C MET A 336 -15.10 0.99 20.27
N ARG A 337 -14.09 0.24 20.74
CA ARG A 337 -12.79 0.81 21.14
C ARG A 337 -12.07 1.50 20.00
N TYR A 338 -12.15 0.95 18.80
CA TYR A 338 -11.56 1.57 17.61
C TYR A 338 -12.25 2.90 17.27
N ASN A 339 -13.58 2.96 17.33
CA ASN A 339 -14.32 4.21 17.11
C ASN A 339 -13.96 5.26 18.17
N GLN A 340 -13.87 4.86 19.45
CA GLN A 340 -13.43 5.74 20.54
C GLN A 340 -12.03 6.31 20.26
N TYR A 341 -11.08 5.46 19.86
CA TYR A 341 -9.73 5.89 19.49
C TYR A 341 -9.72 6.92 18.36
N LEU A 342 -10.58 6.77 17.35
CA LEU A 342 -10.69 7.74 16.26
C LEU A 342 -11.25 9.09 16.73
N ASP A 343 -12.16 9.09 17.69
CA ASP A 343 -12.70 10.31 18.29
C ASP A 343 -11.66 11.03 19.14
N ASP A 344 -10.90 10.28 19.95
CA ASP A 344 -9.80 10.83 20.75
C ASP A 344 -8.70 11.41 19.86
N GLN A 345 -8.36 10.75 18.74
CA GLN A 345 -7.42 11.31 17.75
C GLN A 345 -7.92 12.61 17.12
N ARG A 346 -9.24 12.72 16.86
CA ARG A 346 -9.83 13.96 16.32
C ARG A 346 -9.73 15.10 17.33
N LYS A 347 -10.03 14.84 18.61
CA LYS A 347 -9.90 15.83 19.69
C LYS A 347 -8.44 16.29 19.87
N ALA A 348 -7.51 15.35 19.95
CA ALA A 348 -6.08 15.64 20.11
C ALA A 348 -5.50 16.47 18.95
N LYS A 349 -5.94 16.22 17.71
CA LYS A 349 -5.56 17.05 16.55
C LYS A 349 -6.07 18.49 16.69
N GLY A 350 -7.33 18.66 17.12
CA GLY A 350 -7.91 19.98 17.36
C GLY A 350 -7.18 20.76 18.46
N GLU A 351 -6.85 20.11 19.57
CA GLU A 351 -6.06 20.71 20.66
C GLU A 351 -4.65 21.10 20.22
N ASN A 352 -3.99 20.26 19.42
CA ASN A 352 -2.65 20.55 18.90
C ASN A 352 -2.67 21.72 17.90
N GLU A 353 -3.70 21.84 17.06
CA GLU A 353 -3.87 23.02 16.19
C GLU A 353 -4.10 24.31 16.98
N LYS A 354 -4.92 24.28 18.03
CA LYS A 354 -5.10 25.42 18.95
C LYS A 354 -3.78 25.79 19.63
N ALA A 355 -3.03 24.80 20.13
CA ALA A 355 -1.73 25.02 20.77
C ALA A 355 -0.70 25.63 19.80
N LYS A 356 -0.67 25.19 18.53
CA LYS A 356 0.19 25.78 17.49
C LYS A 356 -0.17 27.23 17.19
N LYS A 357 -1.46 27.54 17.03
CA LYS A 357 -1.94 28.92 16.82
C LYS A 357 -1.58 29.81 18.00
N ARG A 358 -1.75 29.31 19.23
CA ARG A 358 -1.35 30.02 20.45
C ARG A 358 0.14 30.35 20.47
N LYS A 359 0.99 29.37 20.15
CA LYS A 359 2.44 29.55 20.10
C LYS A 359 2.86 30.59 19.05
N ALA A 360 2.27 30.55 17.85
CA ALA A 360 2.56 31.52 16.79
C ALA A 360 2.23 32.95 17.22
N VAL A 361 1.07 33.17 17.84
CA VAL A 361 0.68 34.49 18.36
C VAL A 361 1.59 34.95 19.51
N GLN A 362 2.04 34.03 20.37
CA GLN A 362 3.00 34.33 21.44
C GLN A 362 4.38 34.74 20.89
N ASP A 363 4.87 34.04 19.87
CA ASP A 363 6.15 34.35 19.22
C ASP A 363 6.09 35.73 18.52
N GLU A 364 5.00 36.03 17.79
CA GLU A 364 4.78 37.34 17.18
C GLU A 364 4.74 38.47 18.23
N LEU A 365 4.06 38.26 19.36
CA LEU A 365 3.99 39.23 20.45
C LEU A 365 5.39 39.52 21.02
N HIS A 366 6.20 38.49 21.22
CA HIS A 366 7.55 38.63 21.74
C HIS A 366 8.47 39.39 20.77
N ASP A 367 8.36 39.15 19.46
CA ASP A 367 9.13 39.88 18.45
C ASP A 367 8.75 41.36 18.38
N ARG A 368 7.44 41.66 18.45
CA ARG A 368 6.95 43.05 18.52
C ARG A 368 7.41 43.74 19.79
N GLN A 369 7.43 43.03 20.92
CA GLN A 369 7.92 43.54 22.19
C GLN A 369 9.41 43.88 22.14
N LYS A 370 10.23 43.03 21.51
CA LYS A 370 11.66 43.30 21.26
C LYS A 370 11.85 44.54 20.37
N LYS A 371 11.13 44.62 19.26
CA LYS A 371 11.20 45.76 18.33
C LYS A 371 10.82 47.07 19.02
N LYS A 372 9.77 47.05 19.84
CA LYS A 372 9.33 48.20 20.64
C LYS A 372 10.44 48.67 21.59
N LYS A 373 11.04 47.75 22.36
CA LYS A 373 12.15 48.08 23.28
C LYS A 373 13.34 48.72 22.57
N LEU A 374 13.70 48.23 21.38
CA LEU A 374 14.79 48.80 20.57
C LEU A 374 14.46 50.23 20.12
N ILE A 375 13.23 50.49 19.66
CA ILE A 375 12.79 51.82 19.26
C ILE A 375 12.78 52.78 20.45
N GLU A 376 12.31 52.34 21.62
CA GLU A 376 12.34 53.14 22.85
C GLU A 376 13.78 53.52 23.26
N SER A 377 14.70 52.55 23.22
CA SER A 377 16.13 52.83 23.48
C SER A 377 16.72 53.80 22.45
N ALA A 378 16.36 53.69 21.17
CA ALA A 378 16.83 54.60 20.13
C ALA A 378 16.28 56.02 20.30
N ILE A 379 15.01 56.15 20.73
CA ILE A 379 14.40 57.44 21.07
C ILE A 379 15.19 58.13 22.19
N ASP A 380 15.56 57.40 23.24
CA ASP A 380 16.30 57.97 24.37
C ASP A 380 17.71 58.43 23.98
N ILE A 381 18.39 57.67 23.12
CA ILE A 381 19.71 58.09 22.58
C ILE A 381 19.55 59.34 21.72
N MET A 382 18.61 59.36 20.77
CA MET A 382 18.40 60.49 19.88
C MET A 382 17.97 61.77 20.62
N LYS A 383 17.23 61.64 21.73
CA LYS A 383 16.90 62.78 22.60
C LYS A 383 18.15 63.36 23.25
N LYS A 384 19.00 62.53 23.85
CA LYS A 384 20.27 62.96 24.46
C LYS A 384 21.16 63.66 23.44
N GLU A 385 21.32 63.09 22.24
CA GLU A 385 22.08 63.70 21.16
C GLU A 385 21.49 65.04 20.69
N ALA A 386 20.16 65.14 20.61
CA ALA A 386 19.49 66.38 20.25
C ALA A 386 19.73 67.48 21.29
N ASP A 387 19.69 67.13 22.58
CA ASP A 387 19.90 68.06 23.68
C ASP A 387 21.37 68.51 23.76
N ASP A 388 22.32 67.60 23.56
CA ASP A 388 23.75 67.92 23.47
C ASP A 388 24.06 68.85 22.29
N LEU A 389 23.44 68.61 21.13
CA LEU A 389 23.58 69.47 19.95
C LEU A 389 22.97 70.86 20.17
N ALA A 390 21.84 70.96 20.89
CA ALA A 390 21.24 72.23 21.24
C ALA A 390 22.14 73.04 22.20
N GLN A 391 22.66 72.40 23.26
CA GLN A 391 23.60 73.06 24.18
C GLN A 391 24.90 73.50 23.49
N LYS A 392 25.43 72.69 22.56
CA LYS A 392 26.61 73.07 21.76
C LYS A 392 26.33 74.23 20.81
N ALA A 393 25.13 74.29 20.23
CA ALA A 393 24.69 75.40 19.38
C ALA A 393 24.63 76.71 20.18
N GLU A 394 24.09 76.68 21.40
CA GLU A 394 24.02 77.84 22.30
C GLU A 394 25.40 78.37 22.69
N ARG A 395 26.34 77.47 23.04
CA ARG A 395 27.71 77.85 23.45
C ARG A 395 28.57 78.41 22.31
N ARG A 396 28.32 77.98 21.07
CA ARG A 396 29.14 78.33 19.90
C ARG A 396 28.46 79.31 18.95
N HIS A 397 27.22 79.70 19.23
CA HIS A 397 26.35 80.49 18.35
C HIS A 397 26.23 79.94 16.92
N ASP A 398 26.26 78.60 16.77
CA ASP A 398 26.23 77.93 15.47
C ASP A 398 24.82 77.40 15.15
N PHE A 399 24.11 78.12 14.28
CA PHE A 399 22.75 77.80 13.86
C PHE A 399 22.65 76.46 13.08
N SER A 400 23.75 75.98 12.49
CA SER A 400 23.77 74.70 11.78
C SER A 400 23.58 73.51 12.72
N LEU A 401 24.10 73.60 13.95
CA LEU A 401 23.93 72.58 15.00
C LEU A 401 22.49 72.56 15.53
N LEU A 402 21.85 73.73 15.61
CA LEU A 402 20.44 73.83 15.99
C LEU A 402 19.52 73.19 14.94
N THR A 403 19.84 73.37 13.66
CA THR A 403 19.12 72.72 12.55
C THR A 403 19.22 71.19 12.64
N LYS A 404 20.41 70.67 12.98
CA LYS A 404 20.62 69.22 13.21
C LYS A 404 19.85 68.73 14.44
N SER A 405 19.89 69.45 15.56
CA SER A 405 19.11 69.12 16.77
C SER A 405 17.60 69.02 16.45
N ASN A 406 17.06 69.99 15.71
CA ASN A 406 15.67 69.97 15.28
C ASN A 406 15.33 68.78 14.37
N ALA A 407 16.26 68.36 13.51
CA ALA A 407 16.10 67.16 12.68
C ALA A 407 16.03 65.87 13.53
N PHE A 408 16.87 65.75 14.57
CA PHE A 408 16.79 64.64 15.52
C PHE A 408 15.47 64.64 16.31
N ARG A 409 15.00 65.83 16.76
CA ARG A 409 13.70 65.95 17.45
C ARG A 409 12.52 65.54 16.58
N ARG A 410 12.53 65.87 15.28
CA ARG A 410 11.51 65.37 14.33
C ARG A 410 11.54 63.84 14.22
N LYS A 411 12.73 63.24 14.04
CA LYS A 411 12.88 61.77 14.01
C LYS A 411 12.42 61.09 15.30
N VAL A 412 12.66 61.72 16.46
CA VAL A 412 12.15 61.24 17.75
C VAL A 412 10.62 61.22 17.76
N THR A 413 9.96 62.25 17.25
CA THR A 413 8.48 62.26 17.17
C THR A 413 7.93 61.17 16.26
N GLU A 414 8.57 60.91 15.11
CA GLU A 414 8.20 59.83 14.19
C GLU A 414 8.38 58.45 14.84
N LYS A 415 9.52 58.21 15.50
CA LYS A 415 9.80 56.96 16.23
C LYS A 415 8.86 56.75 17.41
N ALA A 416 8.46 57.82 18.11
CA ALA A 416 7.48 57.75 19.19
C ALA A 416 6.09 57.35 18.66
N GLN A 417 5.70 57.81 17.47
CA GLN A 417 4.48 57.35 16.80
C GLN A 417 4.58 55.87 16.39
N GLU A 418 5.74 55.43 15.88
CA GLU A 418 5.99 54.02 15.55
C GLU A 418 5.88 53.11 16.80
N SER A 419 6.43 53.53 17.94
CA SER A 419 6.30 52.80 19.22
C SER A 419 4.84 52.69 19.69
N LYS A 420 4.05 53.77 19.55
CA LYS A 420 2.61 53.75 19.86
C LYS A 420 1.84 52.80 18.96
N ARG A 421 2.14 52.75 17.66
CA ARG A 421 1.53 51.80 16.73
C ARG A 421 1.84 50.36 17.11
N LEU A 422 3.10 50.06 17.42
CA LEU A 422 3.51 48.73 17.89
C LEU A 422 2.80 48.33 19.19
N GLN A 423 2.54 49.28 20.09
CA GLN A 423 1.77 49.02 21.32
C GLN A 423 0.32 48.60 21.01
N ILE A 424 -0.34 49.29 20.08
CA ILE A 424 -1.72 48.93 19.66
C ILE A 424 -1.75 47.53 19.05
N GLU A 425 -0.82 47.22 18.13
CA GLU A 425 -0.72 45.89 17.51
C GLU A 425 -0.45 44.79 18.55
N MET A 426 0.36 45.07 19.58
CA MET A 426 0.59 44.14 20.67
C MET A 426 -0.67 43.87 21.49
N ASP A 427 -1.51 44.89 21.73
CA ASP A 427 -2.74 44.74 22.49
C ASP A 427 -3.81 43.99 21.68
N GLU A 428 -3.86 44.18 20.35
CA GLU A 428 -4.65 43.34 19.44
C GLU A 428 -4.19 41.87 19.44
N LEU A 429 -2.87 41.62 19.47
CA LEU A 429 -2.33 40.25 19.56
C LEU A 429 -2.66 39.60 20.91
N LYS A 430 -2.69 40.36 22.02
CA LYS A 430 -3.13 39.85 23.33
C LYS A 430 -4.61 39.47 23.34
N GLU A 431 -5.47 40.27 22.70
CA GLU A 431 -6.89 39.93 22.56
C GLU A 431 -7.10 38.70 21.67
N LYS A 432 -6.35 38.59 20.56
CA LYS A 432 -6.34 37.36 19.75
C LYS A 432 -5.90 36.14 20.55
N LEU A 433 -4.95 36.30 21.48
CA LEU A 433 -4.49 35.22 22.35
C LEU A 433 -5.59 34.73 23.31
N LYS A 434 -6.35 35.66 23.93
CA LYS A 434 -7.50 35.33 24.79
C LYS A 434 -8.60 34.59 24.03
N ASN A 435 -8.82 34.93 22.76
CA ASN A 435 -9.85 34.29 21.93
C ASN A 435 -9.47 32.88 21.43
N ILE A 436 -8.23 32.43 21.66
CA ILE A 436 -7.75 31.08 21.32
C ILE A 436 -7.94 30.10 22.51
N GLU A 437 -8.05 30.63 23.74
CA GLU A 437 -8.43 29.88 24.95
C GLU A 437 -9.89 29.41 24.85
#